data_AF-A0A382X5B2-F1
#
_entry.id   AF-A0A382X5B2-F1
#
_cell.length_a   1.000
_cell.length_b   1.000
_cell.length_c   1.000
_cell.angle_alpha   90.00
_cell.angle_beta   90.00
_cell.angle_gamma   90.00
#
_symmetry.space_group_name_H-M   'P 1'
#
loop_
_entity.id
_entity.type
_entity.pdbx_description
1 polymer ?
#
loop_
_entity_poly.entity_id
_entity_poly.type
_entity_poly.pdbx_seq_one_letter_code
_entity_poly.pdbx_strand_id
1 'polypeptide(L)'
;PGDNTNMANHVLTACRDLGYLGAMSITDALNRPTDELFWINRSPLHDSFYDPFFSEFDPYRNLRHAESDGGWVIDYCHCPLEEPIHPHKDCSQQQLRERFEAVLGEGGQQVWCAVPEEVIYYHLCRRHLMVETIVSNETEQRYRLSLPGLNARVASREITLEIDVPTAWCCYPKVSINGQIRSAELASPRVLRTTVSVNGNTELCFGAMG
;
A
#
# COMPACT_ATOMS: atom_id res chain seq x y z
N PRO A 1 11.34 -7.60 24.18
CA PRO A 1 11.67 -6.96 22.89
C PRO A 1 12.08 -8.01 21.85
N GLY A 2 11.51 -7.92 20.65
CA GLY A 2 12.01 -8.70 19.52
C GLY A 2 13.36 -8.17 19.05
N ASP A 3 14.27 -9.06 18.67
CA ASP A 3 15.56 -8.74 18.07
C ASP A 3 15.63 -9.39 16.69
N ASN A 4 15.84 -8.61 15.63
CA ASN A 4 16.13 -9.14 14.30
C ASN A 4 17.58 -8.89 13.84
N THR A 5 18.55 -8.87 14.77
CA THR A 5 20.00 -8.90 14.46
C THR A 5 20.38 -10.02 13.47
N ASN A 6 19.62 -11.12 13.44
CA ASN A 6 19.79 -12.20 12.47
C ASN A 6 19.48 -11.79 11.02
N MET A 7 18.73 -10.71 10.78
CA MET A 7 18.54 -10.11 9.45
C MET A 7 19.74 -9.22 9.10
N ALA A 8 20.94 -9.75 9.28
CA ALA A 8 22.19 -9.06 9.00
C ALA A 8 22.39 -8.83 7.48
N ASN A 9 23.26 -7.88 7.12
CA ASN A 9 23.48 -7.50 5.72
C ASN A 9 23.74 -8.68 4.78
N HIS A 10 24.51 -9.69 5.20
CA HIS A 10 24.80 -10.86 4.37
C HIS A 10 23.55 -11.72 4.11
N VAL A 11 22.62 -11.81 5.06
CA VAL A 11 21.33 -12.48 4.90
C VAL A 11 20.45 -11.69 3.95
N LEU A 12 20.36 -10.37 4.12
CA LEU A 12 19.61 -9.49 3.23
C LEU A 12 20.12 -9.55 1.79
N THR A 13 21.44 -9.57 1.59
CA THR A 13 22.04 -9.78 0.27
C THR A 13 21.63 -11.13 -0.32
N ALA A 14 21.78 -12.22 0.44
CA ALA A 14 21.38 -13.55 -0.03
C ALA A 14 19.89 -13.64 -0.38
N CYS A 15 19.01 -13.02 0.42
CA CYS A 15 17.58 -12.93 0.12
C CYS A 15 17.34 -12.23 -1.22
N ARG A 16 17.98 -11.09 -1.47
CA ARG A 16 17.85 -10.37 -2.75
C ARG A 16 18.36 -11.19 -3.92
N ASP A 17 19.51 -11.85 -3.77
CA ASP A 17 20.12 -12.69 -4.81
C ASP A 17 19.25 -13.92 -5.15
N LEU A 18 18.59 -14.50 -4.14
CA LEU A 18 17.63 -15.60 -4.31
C LEU A 18 16.26 -15.14 -4.83
N GLY A 19 16.05 -13.83 -4.94
CA GLY A 19 14.84 -13.22 -5.50
C GLY A 19 13.68 -13.10 -4.51
N TYR A 20 13.95 -13.11 -3.20
CA TYR A 20 12.97 -12.62 -2.23
C TYR A 20 12.72 -11.12 -2.47
N LEU A 21 11.49 -10.68 -2.20
CA LEU A 21 11.06 -9.30 -2.44
C LEU A 21 10.77 -8.52 -1.15
N GLY A 22 10.69 -9.24 -0.03
CA GLY A 22 10.51 -8.70 1.30
C GLY A 22 10.55 -9.79 2.35
N ALA A 23 10.49 -9.39 3.62
CA ALA A 23 10.47 -10.26 4.78
C ALA A 23 9.77 -9.57 5.94
N MET A 24 9.09 -10.36 6.77
CA MET A 24 8.42 -9.86 7.97
C MET A 24 9.36 -9.94 9.16
N SER A 25 9.35 -8.88 9.97
CA SER A 25 10.01 -8.80 11.26
C SER A 25 9.09 -9.25 12.39
N ILE A 26 9.64 -9.38 13.59
CA ILE A 26 8.85 -9.58 14.82
C ILE A 26 8.55 -8.26 15.56
N THR A 27 8.81 -7.11 14.94
CA THR A 27 8.62 -5.80 15.57
C THR A 27 7.27 -5.18 15.27
N ASP A 28 6.75 -4.48 16.28
CA ASP A 28 5.44 -3.83 16.26
C ASP A 28 5.64 -2.33 16.01
N ALA A 29 5.73 -1.94 14.74
CA ALA A 29 5.81 -0.55 14.31
C ALA A 29 4.97 -0.32 13.04
N LEU A 30 4.74 0.96 12.71
CA LEU A 30 4.11 1.33 11.45
C LEU A 30 5.06 1.04 10.28
N ASN A 31 4.54 0.56 9.15
CA ASN A 31 5.30 0.47 7.91
C ASN A 31 5.09 1.72 7.07
N ARG A 32 6.18 2.44 6.75
CA ARG A 32 6.14 3.64 5.91
C ARG A 32 6.52 3.33 4.46
N PRO A 33 6.12 4.16 3.48
CA PRO A 33 6.43 3.92 2.07
C PRO A 33 7.91 3.75 1.74
N THR A 34 8.79 4.41 2.51
CA THR A 34 10.24 4.42 2.32
C THR A 34 10.97 3.33 3.10
N ASP A 35 10.29 2.60 3.99
CA ASP A 35 10.93 1.62 4.87
C ASP A 35 11.50 0.43 4.10
N GLU A 36 12.49 -0.25 4.66
CA GLU A 36 13.05 -1.46 4.06
C GLU A 36 11.99 -2.59 4.04
N LEU A 37 11.73 -3.15 2.87
CA LEU A 37 10.70 -4.21 2.68
C LEU A 37 11.18 -5.58 3.18
N PHE A 38 12.47 -5.72 3.45
CA PHE A 38 13.00 -6.87 4.18
C PHE A 38 12.87 -6.74 5.71
N TRP A 39 12.21 -5.69 6.19
CA TRP A 39 11.91 -5.48 7.59
C TRP A 39 10.49 -4.93 7.77
N ILE A 40 9.51 -5.72 7.36
CA ILE A 40 8.11 -5.30 7.47
C ILE A 40 7.62 -5.59 8.88
N ASN A 41 7.10 -4.58 9.55
CA ASN A 41 6.54 -4.66 10.89
C ASN A 41 5.15 -5.29 10.88
N ARG A 42 4.83 -5.99 11.97
CA ARG A 42 3.55 -6.65 12.19
C ARG A 42 2.91 -6.05 13.43
N SER A 43 2.11 -5.02 13.26
CA SER A 43 1.51 -4.27 14.36
C SER A 43 0.10 -4.81 14.64
N PRO A 44 -0.10 -5.64 15.68
CA PRO A 44 -1.42 -6.15 15.99
C PRO A 44 -2.37 -5.00 16.35
N LEU A 45 -3.60 -5.06 15.85
CA LEU A 45 -4.68 -4.15 16.22
C LEU A 45 -5.40 -4.72 17.45
N HIS A 46 -4.81 -4.55 18.64
CA HIS A 46 -5.32 -5.13 19.88
C HIS A 46 -5.24 -4.13 21.04
N ASP A 47 -6.13 -4.24 22.03
CA ASP A 47 -6.06 -3.52 23.31
C ASP A 47 -4.93 -3.98 24.24
N SER A 48 -4.38 -5.17 23.99
CA SER A 48 -3.46 -5.87 24.88
C SER A 48 -2.08 -6.00 24.22
N PHE A 49 -1.18 -5.09 24.56
CA PHE A 49 0.23 -5.14 24.17
C PHE A 49 1.11 -5.61 25.34
N TYR A 50 2.39 -5.84 25.08
CA TYR A 50 3.36 -6.10 26.15
C TYR A 50 3.58 -4.86 27.01
N ASP A 51 3.78 -5.05 28.32
CA ASP A 51 4.13 -3.99 29.27
C ASP A 51 5.37 -3.20 28.81
N PRO A 52 5.39 -1.85 28.88
CA PRO A 52 4.35 -0.92 29.37
C PRO A 52 3.44 -0.34 28.30
N PHE A 53 3.42 -0.90 27.09
CA PHE A 53 2.77 -0.28 25.93
C PHE A 53 1.29 -0.66 25.77
N PHE A 54 0.63 -1.05 26.87
CA PHE A 54 -0.81 -1.23 26.92
C PHE A 54 -1.51 0.03 26.41
N SER A 55 -2.43 -0.13 25.47
CA SER A 55 -3.25 0.98 25.00
C SER A 55 -4.69 0.53 24.93
N GLU A 56 -5.24 0.16 26.10
CA GLU A 56 -6.68 -0.07 26.29
C GLU A 56 -7.49 1.14 25.79
N PHE A 57 -6.94 2.34 25.93
CA PHE A 57 -7.61 3.59 25.59
C PHE A 57 -7.57 3.94 24.10
N ASP A 58 -6.66 3.35 23.31
CA ASP A 58 -6.59 3.56 21.86
C ASP A 58 -5.86 2.39 21.18
N PRO A 59 -6.53 1.22 21.03
CA PRO A 59 -5.95 0.04 20.38
C PRO A 59 -5.73 0.21 18.88
N TYR A 60 -6.36 1.21 18.26
CA TYR A 60 -6.43 1.38 16.81
C TYR A 60 -5.68 2.62 16.30
N ARG A 61 -4.97 3.36 17.17
CA ARG A 61 -4.17 4.56 16.81
C ARG A 61 -3.28 4.39 15.58
N ASN A 62 -2.75 3.19 15.38
CA ASN A 62 -1.85 2.89 14.27
C ASN A 62 -2.56 2.99 12.91
N LEU A 63 -3.88 2.86 12.84
CA LEU A 63 -4.65 3.10 11.62
C LEU A 63 -4.60 4.58 11.22
N ARG A 64 -4.87 5.49 12.16
CA ARG A 64 -4.78 6.94 11.92
C ARG A 64 -3.35 7.40 11.62
N HIS A 65 -2.36 6.80 12.30
CA HIS A 65 -0.96 7.07 11.99
C HIS A 65 -0.58 6.56 10.59
N ALA A 66 -1.07 5.38 10.20
CA ALA A 66 -0.86 4.86 8.85
C ALA A 66 -1.47 5.79 7.81
N GLU A 67 -2.70 6.24 8.01
CA GLU A 67 -3.36 7.20 7.12
C GLU A 67 -2.55 8.50 7.00
N SER A 68 -2.15 9.10 8.14
CA SER A 68 -1.38 10.34 8.17
C SER A 68 0.00 10.23 7.49
N ASP A 69 0.70 9.12 7.70
CA ASP A 69 2.04 8.90 7.14
C ASP A 69 2.00 8.29 5.71
N GLY A 70 0.81 8.01 5.16
CA GLY A 70 0.63 7.20 3.96
C GLY A 70 1.24 5.80 4.10
N GLY A 71 1.34 5.30 5.32
CA GLY A 71 1.86 4.00 5.70
C GLY A 71 0.82 2.89 5.62
N TRP A 72 1.18 1.73 6.16
CA TRP A 72 0.33 0.55 6.14
C TRP A 72 0.57 -0.34 7.37
N VAL A 73 -0.44 -1.12 7.72
CA VAL A 73 -0.46 -1.99 8.89
C VAL A 73 -0.65 -3.43 8.44
N ILE A 74 0.18 -4.34 8.97
CA ILE A 74 -0.13 -5.77 8.97
C ILE A 74 -0.74 -6.10 10.32
N ASP A 75 -2.05 -6.31 10.34
CA ASP A 75 -2.72 -6.83 11.52
C ASP A 75 -2.41 -8.32 11.69
N TYR A 76 -1.40 -8.62 12.50
CA TYR A 76 -1.03 -9.99 12.82
C TYR A 76 -1.89 -10.50 13.98
N CYS A 77 -2.73 -11.49 13.71
CA CYS A 77 -3.57 -12.12 14.73
C CYS A 77 -3.58 -13.64 14.62
N HIS A 78 -3.76 -14.29 15.76
CA HIS A 78 -4.15 -15.68 15.88
C HIS A 78 -5.61 -15.70 16.35
N CYS A 79 -6.46 -16.56 15.80
CA CYS A 79 -7.85 -16.68 16.23
C CYS A 79 -8.09 -18.12 16.72
N PRO A 80 -7.54 -18.52 17.87
CA PRO A 80 -7.81 -19.84 18.42
C PRO A 80 -9.29 -19.96 18.81
N LEU A 81 -9.82 -21.19 18.81
CA LEU A 81 -11.18 -21.45 19.29
C LEU A 81 -11.17 -21.43 20.83
N GLU A 82 -12.04 -20.59 21.38
CA GLU A 82 -12.52 -20.48 22.77
C GLU A 82 -11.57 -19.92 23.85
N GLU A 83 -10.29 -20.28 23.91
CA GLU A 83 -9.35 -19.69 24.90
C GLU A 83 -8.03 -19.20 24.25
N PRO A 84 -7.62 -17.94 24.48
CA PRO A 84 -6.35 -17.44 23.99
C PRO A 84 -5.17 -18.07 24.77
N ILE A 85 -4.22 -18.64 24.05
CA ILE A 85 -2.93 -19.12 24.58
C ILE A 85 -1.99 -17.93 24.83
N HIS A 86 -2.00 -16.95 23.94
CA HIS A 86 -1.19 -15.73 24.01
C HIS A 86 -2.09 -14.50 23.98
N PRO A 87 -2.48 -13.91 25.12
CA PRO A 87 -3.43 -12.80 25.18
C PRO A 87 -3.08 -11.55 24.34
N HIS A 88 -1.82 -11.41 23.92
CA HIS A 88 -1.34 -10.29 23.09
C HIS A 88 -1.32 -10.58 21.58
N LYS A 89 -1.61 -11.82 21.19
CA LYS A 89 -1.53 -12.30 19.79
C LYS A 89 -2.80 -13.05 19.37
N ASP A 90 -3.43 -13.68 20.34
CA ASP A 90 -4.64 -14.46 20.19
C ASP A 90 -5.85 -13.59 20.42
N CYS A 91 -6.83 -13.76 19.55
CA CYS A 91 -8.01 -12.95 19.43
C CYS A 91 -9.23 -13.85 19.62
N SER A 92 -10.12 -13.48 20.55
CA SER A 92 -11.45 -14.06 20.62
C SER A 92 -12.29 -13.65 19.41
N GLN A 93 -13.41 -14.35 19.18
CA GLN A 93 -14.36 -13.97 18.12
C GLN A 93 -14.86 -12.52 18.28
N GLN A 94 -15.12 -12.08 19.52
CA GLN A 94 -15.57 -10.72 19.79
C GLN A 94 -14.50 -9.70 19.41
N GLN A 95 -13.26 -9.90 19.86
CA GLN A 95 -12.14 -9.02 19.53
C GLN A 95 -11.89 -8.97 18.01
N LEU A 96 -12.11 -10.09 17.29
CA LEU A 96 -11.96 -10.13 15.84
C LEU A 96 -13.01 -9.26 15.15
N ARG A 97 -14.25 -9.26 15.66
CA ARG A 97 -15.30 -8.37 15.18
C ARG A 97 -14.96 -6.91 15.45
N GLU A 98 -14.55 -6.56 16.67
CA GLU A 98 -14.18 -5.19 17.06
C GLU A 98 -13.04 -4.64 16.18
N ARG A 99 -12.05 -5.48 15.84
CA ARG A 99 -10.98 -5.15 14.88
C ARG A 99 -11.52 -4.77 13.51
N PHE A 100 -12.41 -5.58 12.93
CA PHE A 100 -12.99 -5.27 11.63
C PHE A 100 -13.83 -4.00 11.67
N GLU A 101 -14.62 -3.82 12.71
CA GLU A 101 -15.41 -2.60 12.92
C GLU A 101 -14.52 -1.36 13.02
N ALA A 102 -13.37 -1.45 13.69
CA ALA A 102 -12.40 -0.36 13.75
C ALA A 102 -11.75 -0.05 12.40
N VAL A 103 -11.31 -1.07 11.65
CA VAL A 103 -10.73 -0.89 10.30
C VAL A 103 -11.73 -0.22 9.37
N LEU A 104 -12.98 -0.70 9.35
CA LEU A 104 -14.05 -0.13 8.53
C LEU A 104 -14.50 1.26 9.03
N GLY A 105 -14.49 1.48 10.34
CA GLY A 105 -14.89 2.75 10.96
C GLY A 105 -13.88 3.88 10.69
N GLU A 106 -12.59 3.58 10.81
CA GLU A 106 -11.52 4.56 10.58
C GLU A 106 -11.28 4.79 9.08
N GLY A 107 -11.12 3.72 8.28
CA GLY A 107 -10.74 3.88 6.88
C GLY A 107 -11.90 3.90 5.88
N GLY A 108 -13.10 3.44 6.26
CA GLY A 108 -14.28 3.45 5.39
C GLY A 108 -14.04 2.77 4.03
N GLN A 109 -14.36 3.48 2.94
CA GLN A 109 -14.14 3.02 1.56
C GLN A 109 -12.69 3.22 1.07
N GLN A 110 -11.83 3.83 1.89
CA GLN A 110 -10.42 4.08 1.55
C GLN A 110 -9.49 2.95 2.04
N VAL A 111 -10.04 1.95 2.75
CA VAL A 111 -9.26 0.78 3.17
C VAL A 111 -8.92 -0.08 1.96
N TRP A 112 -7.63 -0.26 1.73
CA TRP A 112 -7.15 -1.30 0.83
C TRP A 112 -6.87 -2.59 1.63
N CYS A 113 -7.83 -3.51 1.63
CA CYS A 113 -7.64 -4.85 2.17
C CYS A 113 -6.80 -5.67 1.18
N ALA A 114 -5.53 -5.91 1.52
CA ALA A 114 -4.55 -6.58 0.67
C ALA A 114 -3.77 -7.64 1.45
N VAL A 115 -3.25 -8.64 0.74
CA VAL A 115 -2.22 -9.53 1.34
C VAL A 115 -0.85 -8.82 1.32
N PRO A 116 0.08 -9.15 2.23
CA PRO A 116 1.37 -8.47 2.32
C PRO A 116 2.16 -8.44 1.01
N GLU A 117 2.07 -9.48 0.19
CA GLU A 117 2.72 -9.57 -1.12
C GLU A 117 2.25 -8.48 -2.09
N GLU A 118 0.95 -8.20 -2.13
CA GLU A 118 0.38 -7.16 -3.01
C GLU A 118 0.90 -5.77 -2.63
N VAL A 119 1.00 -5.50 -1.33
CA VAL A 119 1.53 -4.24 -0.79
C VAL A 119 3.02 -4.11 -1.13
N ILE A 120 3.81 -5.19 -0.97
CA ILE A 120 5.22 -5.24 -1.37
C ILE A 120 5.36 -4.93 -2.88
N TYR A 121 4.57 -5.57 -3.73
CA TYR A 121 4.60 -5.33 -5.17
C TYR A 121 4.30 -3.87 -5.51
N TYR A 122 3.28 -3.29 -4.90
CA TYR A 122 2.91 -1.91 -5.11
C TYR A 122 4.02 -0.94 -4.70
N HIS A 123 4.65 -1.14 -3.53
CA HIS A 123 5.76 -0.29 -3.09
C HIS A 123 7.00 -0.44 -3.97
N LEU A 124 7.33 -1.66 -4.40
CA LEU A 124 8.43 -1.88 -5.36
C LEU A 124 8.13 -1.20 -6.69
N CYS A 125 6.91 -1.33 -7.20
CA CYS A 125 6.51 -0.65 -8.43
C CYS A 125 6.62 0.87 -8.26
N ARG A 126 6.12 1.45 -7.16
CA ARG A 126 6.26 2.89 -6.88
C ARG A 126 7.71 3.37 -6.83
N ARG A 127 8.61 2.61 -6.20
CA ARG A 127 10.04 2.97 -6.10
C ARG A 127 10.74 2.96 -7.45
N HIS A 128 10.33 2.05 -8.34
CA HIS A 128 10.90 1.92 -9.68
C HIS A 128 10.14 2.69 -10.75
N LEU A 129 9.01 3.32 -10.41
CA LEU A 129 8.20 4.05 -11.38
C LEU A 129 8.96 5.26 -11.90
N MET A 130 9.14 5.29 -13.22
CA MET A 130 9.54 6.48 -13.94
C MET A 130 8.35 6.99 -14.76
N VAL A 131 8.08 8.28 -14.62
CA VAL A 131 7.04 9.01 -15.36
C VAL A 131 7.74 10.02 -16.26
N GLU A 132 7.64 9.83 -17.57
CA GLU A 132 8.08 10.78 -18.57
C GLU A 132 6.88 11.59 -19.06
N THR A 133 6.95 12.92 -18.96
CA THR A 133 5.94 13.81 -19.54
C THR A 133 6.22 13.99 -21.03
N ILE A 134 5.30 13.53 -21.87
CA ILE A 134 5.37 13.73 -23.33
C ILE A 134 4.69 15.05 -23.71
N VAL A 135 3.50 15.30 -23.15
CA VAL A 135 2.71 16.52 -23.39
C VAL A 135 2.14 16.98 -22.06
N SER A 136 2.17 18.29 -21.80
CA SER A 136 1.45 18.91 -20.69
C SER A 136 1.01 20.30 -21.10
N ASN A 137 -0.26 20.43 -21.48
CA ASN A 137 -0.91 21.69 -21.83
C ASN A 137 -2.41 21.66 -21.47
N GLU A 138 -3.13 22.74 -21.77
CA GLU A 138 -4.54 22.91 -21.39
C GLU A 138 -5.52 21.99 -22.13
N THR A 139 -5.09 21.39 -23.24
CA THR A 139 -5.92 20.53 -24.10
C THR A 139 -5.56 19.05 -23.99
N GLU A 140 -4.33 18.75 -23.57
CA GLU A 140 -3.82 17.40 -23.46
C GLU A 140 -2.74 17.29 -22.39
N GLN A 141 -2.81 16.21 -21.61
CA GLN A 141 -1.69 15.75 -20.80
C GLN A 141 -1.39 14.29 -21.13
N ARG A 142 -0.13 14.01 -21.51
CA ARG A 142 0.31 12.68 -21.94
C ARG A 142 1.60 12.30 -21.24
N TYR A 143 1.61 11.09 -20.70
CA TYR A 143 2.70 10.54 -19.91
C TYR A 143 3.10 9.15 -20.41
N ARG A 144 4.37 8.80 -20.27
CA ARG A 144 4.87 7.44 -20.45
C ARG A 144 5.38 6.90 -19.13
N LEU A 145 4.90 5.71 -18.77
CA LEU A 145 5.23 5.02 -17.55
C LEU A 145 6.16 3.85 -17.84
N SER A 146 7.19 3.70 -17.01
CA SER A 146 8.08 2.55 -17.05
C SER A 146 8.54 2.16 -15.65
N LEU A 147 9.00 0.91 -15.51
CA LEU A 147 9.47 0.33 -14.24
C LEU A 147 10.92 -0.19 -14.38
N PRO A 148 11.90 0.66 -14.73
CA PRO A 148 13.26 0.21 -14.95
C PRO A 148 13.88 -0.42 -13.70
N GLY A 149 14.56 -1.54 -13.89
CA GLY A 149 15.24 -2.27 -12.82
C GLY A 149 14.29 -2.95 -11.82
N LEU A 150 12.98 -2.94 -12.05
CA LEU A 150 12.05 -3.69 -11.19
C LEU A 150 12.34 -5.19 -11.29
N ASN A 151 12.39 -5.86 -10.14
CA ASN A 151 12.62 -7.30 -10.09
C ASN A 151 11.54 -8.07 -10.87
N ALA A 152 11.96 -8.99 -11.74
CA ALA A 152 11.07 -9.76 -12.59
C ALA A 152 10.05 -10.63 -11.83
N ARG A 153 10.29 -10.94 -10.55
CA ARG A 153 9.39 -11.71 -9.69
C ARG A 153 8.20 -10.91 -9.17
N VAL A 154 8.17 -9.58 -9.37
CA VAL A 154 7.02 -8.75 -9.03
C VAL A 154 5.86 -9.11 -9.96
N ALA A 155 4.88 -9.84 -9.42
CA ALA A 155 3.80 -10.47 -10.19
C ALA A 155 2.71 -9.46 -10.61
N SER A 156 2.41 -8.48 -9.75
CA SER A 156 1.49 -7.39 -10.08
C SER A 156 2.27 -6.09 -10.27
N ARG A 157 2.01 -5.41 -11.39
CA ARG A 157 2.63 -4.12 -11.77
C ARG A 157 1.62 -3.00 -11.86
N GLU A 158 0.60 -3.08 -11.02
CA GLU A 158 -0.45 -2.07 -10.95
C GLU A 158 0.00 -0.90 -10.08
N ILE A 159 -0.18 0.31 -10.60
CA ILE A 159 0.01 1.54 -9.85
C ILE A 159 -1.21 2.44 -10.04
N THR A 160 -1.59 3.11 -8.96
CA THR A 160 -2.56 4.19 -8.98
C THR A 160 -1.84 5.52 -9.12
N LEU A 161 -2.26 6.34 -10.09
CA LEU A 161 -1.75 7.69 -10.31
C LEU A 161 -2.87 8.69 -10.08
N GLU A 162 -2.52 9.81 -9.46
CA GLU A 162 -3.35 11.00 -9.33
C GLU A 162 -2.70 12.14 -10.10
N ILE A 163 -3.50 12.83 -10.92
CA ILE A 163 -3.01 13.82 -11.87
C ILE A 163 -3.88 15.07 -11.80
N ASP A 164 -3.24 16.22 -11.67
CA ASP A 164 -3.88 17.53 -11.75
C ASP A 164 -4.31 17.83 -13.19
N VAL A 165 -5.59 18.10 -13.39
CA VAL A 165 -6.20 18.39 -14.69
C VAL A 165 -6.98 19.71 -14.69
N PRO A 166 -7.26 20.30 -15.86
CA PRO A 166 -8.24 21.37 -15.99
C PRO A 166 -9.63 20.94 -15.47
N THR A 167 -10.34 21.85 -14.81
CA THR A 167 -11.69 21.60 -14.27
C THR A 167 -12.68 21.07 -15.31
N ALA A 168 -12.53 21.49 -16.57
CA ALA A 168 -13.38 21.04 -17.67
C ALA A 168 -13.34 19.51 -17.87
N TRP A 169 -12.24 18.85 -17.54
CA TRP A 169 -12.08 17.40 -17.72
C TRP A 169 -12.71 16.60 -16.58
N CYS A 170 -12.99 17.24 -15.44
CA CYS A 170 -13.66 16.60 -14.30
C CYS A 170 -15.14 16.30 -14.57
N CYS A 171 -15.78 17.01 -15.52
CA CYS A 171 -17.17 16.77 -15.90
C CYS A 171 -17.37 15.40 -16.57
N TYR A 172 -16.33 14.89 -17.24
CA TYR A 172 -16.37 13.60 -17.91
C TYR A 172 -14.99 12.94 -17.81
N PRO A 173 -14.67 12.37 -16.63
CA PRO A 173 -13.33 11.92 -16.31
C PRO A 173 -12.97 10.68 -17.13
N LYS A 174 -12.04 10.86 -18.06
CA LYS A 174 -11.54 9.80 -18.92
C LYS A 174 -10.01 9.80 -18.92
N VAL A 175 -9.47 8.61 -19.15
CA VAL A 175 -8.06 8.38 -19.46
C VAL A 175 -7.95 7.41 -20.63
N SER A 176 -7.02 7.64 -21.56
CA SER A 176 -6.59 6.63 -22.53
C SER A 176 -5.35 5.95 -22.00
N ILE A 177 -5.42 4.62 -21.92
CA ILE A 177 -4.31 3.77 -21.51
C ILE A 177 -3.91 2.94 -22.72
N ASN A 178 -2.72 3.19 -23.27
CA ASN A 178 -2.25 2.56 -24.51
C ASN A 178 -3.29 2.66 -25.66
N GLY A 179 -3.95 3.81 -25.80
CA GLY A 179 -4.98 4.05 -26.81
C GLY A 179 -6.39 3.57 -26.44
N GLN A 180 -6.56 2.82 -25.35
CA GLN A 180 -7.88 2.38 -24.88
C GLN A 180 -8.48 3.38 -23.90
N ILE A 181 -9.61 3.97 -24.25
CA ILE A 181 -10.34 4.90 -23.37
C ILE A 181 -10.99 4.13 -22.22
N ARG A 182 -10.78 4.62 -21.00
CA ARG A 182 -11.37 4.13 -19.76
C ARG A 182 -11.89 5.30 -18.93
N SER A 183 -12.82 5.01 -18.03
CA SER A 183 -13.23 5.98 -17.01
C SER A 183 -12.09 6.21 -16.03
N ALA A 184 -11.86 7.47 -15.65
CA ALA A 184 -11.04 7.83 -14.51
C ALA A 184 -11.95 8.19 -13.33
N GLU A 185 -11.43 8.06 -12.11
CA GLU A 185 -12.12 8.48 -10.89
C GLU A 185 -11.82 9.97 -10.64
N LEU A 186 -12.82 10.74 -10.19
CA LEU A 186 -12.60 12.08 -9.67
C LEU A 186 -12.23 11.97 -8.19
N ALA A 187 -10.94 11.97 -7.87
CA ALA A 187 -10.46 11.80 -6.50
C ALA A 187 -10.67 13.07 -5.65
N SER A 188 -10.47 14.24 -6.26
CA SER A 188 -10.76 15.54 -5.65
C SER A 188 -10.95 16.59 -6.75
N PRO A 189 -11.38 17.84 -6.44
CA PRO A 189 -11.49 18.88 -7.45
C PRO A 189 -10.18 19.04 -8.22
N ARG A 190 -10.25 18.93 -9.56
CA ARG A 190 -9.11 19.01 -10.47
C ARG A 190 -8.12 17.84 -10.40
N VAL A 191 -8.42 16.76 -9.68
CA VAL A 191 -7.54 15.58 -9.62
C VAL A 191 -8.28 14.36 -10.15
N LEU A 192 -7.75 13.77 -11.22
CA LEU A 192 -8.21 12.48 -11.72
C LEU A 192 -7.29 11.37 -11.22
N ARG A 193 -7.90 10.25 -10.83
CA ARG A 193 -7.24 9.03 -10.37
C ARG A 193 -7.47 7.90 -11.35
N THR A 194 -6.43 7.13 -11.62
CA THR A 194 -6.54 5.89 -12.40
C THR A 194 -5.55 4.85 -11.92
N THR A 195 -5.95 3.59 -11.96
CA THR A 195 -5.06 2.45 -11.71
C THR A 195 -4.72 1.78 -13.03
N VAL A 196 -3.42 1.55 -13.25
CA VAL A 196 -2.90 1.02 -14.50
C VAL A 196 -1.85 -0.06 -14.26
N SER A 197 -1.92 -1.12 -15.05
CA SER A 197 -0.85 -2.12 -15.17
C SER A 197 0.26 -1.61 -16.08
N VAL A 198 1.48 -1.49 -15.55
CA VAL A 198 2.63 -0.96 -16.28
C VAL A 198 3.45 -2.10 -16.89
N ASN A 199 3.36 -2.25 -18.22
CA ASN A 199 3.98 -3.35 -18.97
C ASN A 199 5.12 -2.89 -19.89
N GLY A 200 5.86 -1.87 -19.44
CA GLY A 200 6.94 -1.23 -20.22
C GLY A 200 6.39 -0.22 -21.22
N ASN A 201 6.80 1.04 -21.07
CA ASN A 201 6.35 2.18 -21.89
C ASN A 201 4.81 2.31 -21.97
N THR A 202 4.10 2.08 -20.87
CA THR A 202 2.65 2.29 -20.81
C THR A 202 2.35 3.77 -21.00
N GLU A 203 1.53 4.14 -21.99
CA GLU A 203 1.15 5.52 -22.25
C GLU A 203 -0.19 5.84 -21.61
N LEU A 204 -0.24 6.98 -20.92
CA LEU A 204 -1.44 7.58 -20.36
C LEU A 204 -1.74 8.90 -21.07
N CYS A 205 -2.98 9.13 -21.44
CA CYS A 205 -3.44 10.41 -21.99
C CYS A 205 -4.74 10.87 -21.34
N PHE A 206 -4.78 12.15 -20.98
CA PHE A 206 -5.94 12.87 -20.46
C PHE A 206 -6.23 14.07 -21.36
N GLY A 207 -7.50 14.45 -21.46
CA GLY A 207 -7.93 15.58 -22.30
C GLY A 207 -8.38 15.12 -23.68
N ALA A 208 -7.89 15.76 -24.74
CA ALA A 208 -8.30 15.61 -26.15
C ALA A 208 -8.30 14.14 -26.64
N MET A 209 -9.36 13.44 -26.28
CA MET A 209 -9.68 12.09 -26.71
C MET A 209 -10.95 12.23 -27.52
N GLY A 210 -10.78 12.16 -28.84
CA GLY A 210 -11.86 12.30 -29.82
C GLY A 210 -13.02 11.35 -29.62
#